data_AF-A0A914VZI2-F1
#
_entry.id   AF-A0A914VZI2-F1
#
_cell.length_a   1.000
_cell.length_b   1.000
_cell.length_c   1.000
_cell.angle_alpha   90.00
_cell.angle_beta   90.00
_cell.angle_gamma   90.00
#
_symmetry.space_group_name_H-M   'P 1'
#
loop_
_entity.id
_entity.type
_entity.pdbx_description
1 polymer ?
#
loop_
_entity_poly.entity_id
_entity_poly.type
_entity_poly.pdbx_seq_one_letter_code
_entity_poly.pdbx_strand_id
1 'polypeptide(L)'
;MSSRRPASPASPAPSCGSCQFQRIVAQFFRDHSRLVAKWPLPFVTFPLVLTAVLAFAFVIRIDSLEDVEGDKLSMFLPDNVESMRDLRTLLALFPPQNALRDAYSIFGASYAYVIIEDVSVQQNVLRNEILAVARDIYQRINDLTVLDRHELFHQNWTNSF
;
A
#
# COMPACT_ATOMS: atom_id res chain seq x y z
N MET A 1 41.46 -44.83 -40.57
CA MET A 1 40.99 -44.09 -39.37
C MET A 1 40.04 -43.02 -39.85
N SER A 2 38.74 -43.30 -39.93
CA SER A 2 37.76 -43.17 -38.83
C SER A 2 37.57 -41.71 -38.38
N SER A 3 36.48 -41.10 -38.80
CA SER A 3 35.52 -40.47 -37.88
C SER A 3 34.24 -40.11 -38.64
N ARG A 4 33.26 -41.04 -38.63
CA ARG A 4 31.86 -40.71 -38.94
C ARG A 4 31.32 -39.94 -37.74
N ARG A 5 30.93 -38.68 -37.91
CA ARG A 5 30.02 -38.05 -36.96
C ARG A 5 28.61 -38.62 -37.18
N PRO A 6 27.92 -39.10 -36.14
CA PRO A 6 26.54 -39.52 -36.27
C PRO A 6 25.68 -38.30 -36.60
N ALA A 7 24.78 -38.47 -37.57
CA ALA A 7 23.73 -37.52 -37.85
C ALA A 7 22.92 -37.29 -36.57
N SER A 8 22.82 -36.03 -36.14
CA SER A 8 21.89 -35.62 -35.10
C SER A 8 20.47 -35.99 -35.55
N PRO A 9 19.63 -36.59 -34.69
CA PRO A 9 18.29 -37.02 -35.07
C PRO A 9 17.51 -35.79 -35.54
N ALA A 10 17.05 -35.87 -36.80
CA ALA A 10 16.14 -34.91 -37.39
C ALA A 10 14.97 -34.71 -36.43
N SER A 11 14.74 -33.45 -36.05
CA SER A 11 13.56 -33.03 -35.30
C SER A 11 12.33 -33.63 -35.96
N PRO A 12 11.42 -34.28 -35.20
CA PRO A 12 10.27 -34.96 -35.76
C PRO A 12 9.48 -34.00 -36.64
N ALA A 13 9.19 -34.43 -37.87
CA ALA A 13 8.46 -33.63 -38.84
C ALA A 13 7.16 -33.12 -38.17
N PRO A 14 6.88 -31.81 -38.21
CA PRO A 14 5.72 -31.23 -37.60
C PRO A 14 4.45 -31.95 -38.09
N SER A 15 3.70 -32.52 -37.15
CA SER A 15 2.40 -33.12 -37.41
C SER A 15 1.53 -32.13 -38.18
N CYS A 16 0.77 -32.59 -39.17
CA CYS A 16 0.14 -31.79 -40.22
C CYS A 16 -0.67 -30.56 -39.72
N GLY A 17 -1.16 -30.56 -38.47
CA GLY A 17 -1.79 -29.40 -37.82
C GLY A 17 -0.84 -28.25 -37.44
N SER A 18 0.41 -28.55 -37.05
CA SER A 18 1.41 -27.54 -36.71
C SER A 18 1.92 -26.78 -37.94
N CYS A 19 1.97 -27.41 -39.11
CA CYS A 19 2.28 -26.75 -40.39
C CYS A 19 1.21 -25.71 -40.79
N GLN A 20 -0.07 -26.02 -40.59
CA GLN A 20 -1.15 -25.05 -40.86
C GLN A 20 -1.12 -23.87 -39.90
N PHE A 21 -0.97 -24.15 -38.59
CA PHE A 21 -0.88 -23.09 -37.58
C PHE A 21 0.32 -22.17 -37.83
N GLN A 22 1.50 -22.73 -38.10
CA GLN A 22 2.70 -21.94 -38.43
C GLN A 22 2.49 -21.06 -39.67
N ARG A 23 1.78 -21.56 -40.69
CA ARG A 23 1.46 -20.79 -41.89
C ARG A 23 0.52 -19.61 -41.60
N ILE A 24 -0.52 -19.82 -40.80
CA ILE A 24 -1.47 -18.78 -40.39
C ILE A 24 -0.77 -17.70 -39.56
N VAL A 25 0.05 -18.10 -38.59
CA VAL A 25 0.82 -17.17 -37.75
C VAL A 25 1.83 -16.39 -38.59
N ALA A 26 2.54 -17.04 -39.50
CA ALA A 26 3.48 -16.36 -40.40
C ALA A 26 2.78 -15.36 -41.33
N GLN A 27 1.57 -15.67 -41.79
CA GLN A 27 0.78 -14.77 -42.63
C GLN A 27 0.27 -13.58 -41.81
N PHE A 28 -0.22 -13.82 -40.59
CA PHE A 28 -0.62 -12.77 -39.64
C PHE A 28 0.52 -11.78 -39.36
N PHE A 29 1.71 -12.27 -39.01
CA PHE A 29 2.86 -11.39 -38.74
C PHE A 29 3.35 -10.64 -39.98
N ARG A 30 3.26 -11.26 -41.17
CA ARG A 30 3.62 -10.59 -42.43
C ARG A 30 2.66 -9.44 -42.75
N ASP A 31 1.36 -9.65 -42.55
CA ASP A 31 0.35 -8.64 -42.79
C ASP A 31 0.39 -7.54 -41.71
N HIS A 32 0.61 -7.91 -40.44
CA HIS A 32 0.76 -6.98 -39.33
C HIS A 32 2.02 -6.11 -39.49
N SER A 33 3.17 -6.70 -39.83
CA SER A 33 4.41 -5.94 -40.05
C SER A 33 4.31 -5.00 -41.25
N ARG A 34 3.61 -5.40 -42.33
CA ARG A 34 3.30 -4.48 -43.45
C ARG A 34 2.44 -3.30 -43.01
N LEU A 35 1.47 -3.53 -42.13
CA LEU A 35 0.58 -2.48 -41.62
C LEU A 35 1.35 -1.49 -40.72
N VAL A 36 2.22 -2.00 -39.85
CA VAL A 36 3.14 -1.18 -39.02
C VAL A 36 4.12 -0.40 -39.89
N ALA A 37 4.70 -1.02 -40.91
CA ALA A 37 5.64 -0.37 -41.83
C ALA A 37 4.99 0.72 -42.69
N LYS A 38 3.70 0.56 -43.05
CA LYS A 38 2.93 1.55 -43.80
C LYS A 38 2.58 2.78 -42.95
N TRP A 39 2.41 2.62 -41.64
CA TRP A 39 2.04 3.68 -40.71
C TRP A 39 2.90 3.64 -39.43
N PRO A 40 4.19 4.03 -39.50
CA PRO A 40 5.10 3.93 -38.36
C PRO A 40 4.74 4.92 -37.23
N LEU A 41 4.27 6.12 -37.58
CA LEU A 41 3.92 7.19 -36.64
C LEU A 41 2.86 6.81 -35.59
N PRO A 42 1.67 6.28 -35.94
CA PRO A 42 0.68 5.88 -34.95
C PRO A 42 1.17 4.72 -34.07
N PHE A 43 1.97 3.79 -34.61
CA PHE A 43 2.48 2.66 -33.84
C PHE A 43 3.56 3.04 -32.82
N VAL A 44 4.30 4.12 -33.04
CA VAL A 44 5.26 4.65 -32.06
C VAL A 44 4.56 5.54 -31.03
N THR A 45 3.60 6.36 -31.47
CA THR A 45 2.91 7.32 -30.60
C THR A 45 1.86 6.68 -29.70
N PHE A 46 1.10 5.71 -30.21
CA PHE A 46 0.05 5.02 -29.44
C PHE A 46 0.54 4.38 -28.13
N PRO A 47 1.59 3.54 -28.10
CA PRO A 47 2.06 2.95 -26.85
C PRO A 47 2.59 4.01 -25.88
N LEU A 48 3.18 5.10 -26.39
CA LEU A 48 3.73 6.19 -25.57
C LEU A 48 2.63 7.03 -24.93
N VAL A 49 1.55 7.29 -25.66
CA VAL A 49 0.35 7.94 -25.12
C VAL A 49 -0.35 7.02 -24.13
N LEU A 50 -0.46 5.72 -24.44
CA LEU A 50 -1.09 4.75 -23.54
C LEU A 50 -0.34 4.63 -22.20
N THR A 51 0.99 4.56 -22.23
CA THR A 51 1.80 4.53 -21.00
C THR A 51 1.67 5.83 -20.21
N ALA A 52 1.66 6.98 -20.88
CA ALA A 52 1.46 8.28 -20.23
C ALA A 52 0.08 8.38 -19.56
N VAL A 53 -0.99 7.91 -20.23
CA VAL A 53 -2.35 7.89 -19.67
C VAL A 53 -2.44 6.95 -18.48
N LEU A 54 -1.87 5.75 -18.56
CA LEU A 54 -1.86 4.80 -17.45
C LEU A 54 -1.05 5.32 -16.26
N ALA A 55 0.11 5.93 -16.51
CA ALA A 55 0.92 6.55 -15.46
C ALA A 55 0.18 7.71 -14.80
N PHE A 56 -0.46 8.58 -15.58
CA PHE A 56 -1.25 9.69 -15.06
C PHE A 56 -2.46 9.22 -14.24
N ALA A 57 -3.18 8.20 -14.73
CA ALA A 57 -4.27 7.57 -13.99
C ALA A 57 -3.78 6.93 -12.69
N PHE A 58 -2.58 6.32 -12.69
CA PHE A 58 -1.98 5.75 -11.50
C PHE A 58 -1.59 6.82 -10.48
N VAL A 59 -0.97 7.93 -10.91
CA VAL A 59 -0.63 9.06 -10.01
C VAL A 59 -1.88 9.65 -9.34
N ILE A 60 -2.95 9.90 -10.10
CA ILE A 60 -4.21 10.39 -9.52
C ILE A 60 -4.81 9.38 -8.53
N ARG A 61 -4.63 8.09 -8.78
CA ARG A 61 -5.10 7.04 -7.87
C ARG A 61 -4.22 6.90 -6.63
N ILE A 62 -2.92 7.21 -6.71
CA ILE A 62 -2.03 7.21 -5.54
C ILE A 62 -2.42 8.31 -4.55
N ASP A 63 -2.75 9.52 -5.03
CA ASP A 63 -3.26 10.59 -4.14
C ASP A 63 -4.57 10.16 -3.42
N SER A 64 -5.35 9.26 -4.04
CA SER A 64 -6.52 8.61 -3.44
C SER A 64 -6.18 7.39 -2.57
N LEU A 65 -4.98 6.82 -2.69
CA LEU A 65 -4.49 5.69 -1.90
C LEU A 65 -3.64 6.14 -0.72
N GLU A 66 -3.22 7.41 -0.64
CA GLU A 66 -2.59 7.99 0.55
C GLU A 66 -3.58 8.08 1.74
N ASP A 67 -4.88 7.99 1.48
CA ASP A 67 -5.92 7.82 2.51
C ASP A 67 -5.99 6.38 3.09
N VAL A 68 -5.18 5.45 2.55
CA VAL A 68 -5.05 4.08 3.08
C VAL A 68 -4.17 4.03 4.33
N GLU A 69 -3.46 5.10 4.67
CA GLU A 69 -2.58 5.12 5.84
C GLU A 69 -3.30 5.45 7.16
N GLY A 70 -4.56 5.89 7.09
CA GLY A 70 -5.40 6.14 8.27
C GLY A 70 -5.85 4.88 8.99
N ASP A 71 -5.82 3.72 8.32
CA ASP A 71 -6.49 2.52 8.80
C ASP A 71 -5.62 1.27 8.64
N LYS A 72 -4.39 1.33 9.20
CA LYS A 72 -3.42 0.21 9.23
C LYS A 72 -4.01 -1.10 9.76
N LEU A 73 -5.06 -1.02 10.57
CA LEU A 73 -5.76 -2.20 11.08
C LEU A 73 -6.68 -2.82 10.00
N SER A 74 -7.34 -2.02 9.17
CA SER A 74 -8.27 -2.49 8.12
C SER A 74 -7.60 -3.43 7.10
N MET A 75 -6.31 -3.24 6.82
CA MET A 75 -5.55 -4.07 5.89
C MET A 75 -5.31 -5.51 6.43
N PHE A 76 -5.37 -5.69 7.75
CA PHE A 76 -5.22 -6.98 8.42
C PHE A 76 -6.55 -7.63 8.78
N LEU A 77 -7.67 -6.92 8.68
CA LEU A 77 -8.98 -7.48 8.97
C LEU A 77 -9.67 -7.93 7.68
N PRO A 78 -10.02 -9.23 7.55
CA PRO A 78 -10.79 -9.70 6.41
C PRO A 78 -12.16 -9.01 6.36
N ASP A 79 -12.49 -8.38 5.23
CA ASP A 79 -13.74 -7.63 5.04
C ASP A 79 -15.02 -8.48 5.16
N ASN A 80 -14.89 -9.81 5.07
CA ASN A 80 -15.99 -10.75 4.95
C ASN A 80 -16.30 -11.54 6.23
N VAL A 81 -15.82 -11.11 7.40
CA VAL A 81 -16.15 -11.75 8.68
C VAL A 81 -17.42 -11.17 9.31
N GLU A 82 -18.25 -12.05 9.86
CA GLU A 82 -19.52 -11.69 10.52
C GLU A 82 -19.29 -10.71 11.68
N SER A 83 -18.20 -10.85 12.42
CA SER A 83 -17.80 -9.95 13.50
C SER A 83 -17.58 -8.51 13.05
N MET A 84 -17.10 -8.27 11.82
CA MET A 84 -16.93 -6.91 11.28
C MET A 84 -18.25 -6.29 10.87
N ARG A 85 -19.20 -7.11 10.39
CA ARG A 85 -20.57 -6.66 10.10
C ARG A 85 -21.31 -6.26 11.37
N ASP A 86 -21.17 -7.06 12.42
CA ASP A 86 -21.78 -6.78 13.72
C ASP A 86 -21.14 -5.54 14.36
N LEU A 87 -19.83 -5.39 14.25
CA LEU A 87 -19.11 -4.21 14.73
C LEU A 87 -19.55 -2.93 14.00
N ARG A 88 -19.69 -2.97 12.66
CA ARG A 88 -20.22 -1.83 11.90
C ARG A 88 -21.65 -1.49 12.32
N THR A 89 -22.47 -2.50 12.60
CA THR A 89 -23.84 -2.32 13.07
C THR A 89 -23.87 -1.68 14.46
N LEU A 90 -22.99 -2.12 15.37
CA LEU A 90 -22.86 -1.54 16.70
C LEU A 90 -22.37 -0.10 16.67
N LEU A 91 -21.37 0.22 15.84
CA LEU A 91 -20.87 1.59 15.66
C LEU A 91 -21.93 2.52 15.05
N ALA A 92 -22.80 2.01 14.18
CA ALA A 92 -23.91 2.78 13.63
C ALA A 92 -25.00 3.08 14.67
N LEU A 93 -25.25 2.15 15.60
CA LEU A 93 -26.25 2.30 16.67
C LEU A 93 -25.72 3.14 17.84
N PHE A 94 -24.42 3.04 18.13
CA PHE A 94 -23.75 3.77 19.20
C PHE A 94 -22.57 4.56 18.61
N PRO A 95 -22.85 5.69 17.93
CA PRO A 95 -21.79 6.52 17.40
C PRO A 95 -20.91 7.03 18.56
N PRO A 96 -19.58 6.92 18.46
CA PRO A 96 -18.68 7.34 19.54
C PRO A 96 -18.86 8.84 19.80
N GLN A 97 -19.18 9.21 21.04
CA GLN A 97 -19.41 10.62 21.40
C GLN A 97 -18.09 11.37 21.57
N ASN A 98 -17.01 10.65 21.87
CA ASN A 98 -15.65 11.17 21.89
C ASN A 98 -14.72 10.23 21.13
N ALA A 99 -14.21 10.64 19.97
CA ALA A 99 -13.27 9.83 19.17
C ALA A 99 -12.03 9.41 19.98
N LEU A 100 -11.60 10.22 20.96
CA LEU A 100 -10.46 9.88 21.83
C LEU A 100 -10.79 8.87 22.92
N ARG A 101 -12.07 8.72 23.33
CA ARG A 101 -12.49 7.87 24.46
C ARG A 101 -13.29 6.64 24.06
N ASP A 102 -13.96 6.68 22.91
CA ASP A 102 -14.82 5.59 22.44
C ASP A 102 -14.25 4.92 21.18
N ALA A 103 -13.31 5.55 20.47
CA ALA A 103 -12.50 4.90 19.42
C ALA A 103 -11.21 4.28 19.99
N TYR A 104 -11.19 3.96 21.29
CA TYR A 104 -10.00 3.45 22.00
C TYR A 104 -9.41 2.15 21.41
N SER A 105 -10.03 1.51 20.43
CA SER A 105 -9.64 0.14 20.06
C SER A 105 -9.67 -0.21 18.59
N ILE A 106 -10.10 0.65 17.67
CA ILE A 106 -10.50 0.11 16.35
C ILE A 106 -9.90 0.82 15.13
N PHE A 107 -9.77 2.15 15.12
CA PHE A 107 -9.44 2.86 13.86
C PHE A 107 -8.49 4.06 14.04
N GLY A 108 -7.32 3.86 14.65
CA GLY A 108 -6.21 4.81 14.46
C GLY A 108 -5.97 5.87 15.54
N ALA A 109 -6.36 5.64 16.80
CA ALA A 109 -5.85 6.45 17.89
C ALA A 109 -4.33 6.19 18.07
N SER A 110 -3.51 7.23 17.89
CA SER A 110 -2.07 7.16 18.15
C SER A 110 -1.84 7.27 19.65
N TYR A 111 -1.36 6.18 20.26
CA TYR A 111 -1.05 6.16 21.69
C TYR A 111 0.44 6.35 21.92
N ALA A 112 0.78 7.29 22.79
CA ALA A 112 2.06 7.27 23.48
C ALA A 112 1.87 6.44 24.77
N TYR A 113 2.49 5.25 24.81
CA TYR A 113 2.58 4.46 26.04
C TYR A 113 4.02 4.53 26.55
N VAL A 114 4.17 4.65 27.87
CA VAL A 114 5.47 4.59 28.55
C VAL A 114 5.46 3.37 29.46
N ILE A 115 6.39 2.45 29.23
CA ILE A 115 6.60 1.28 30.10
C ILE A 115 7.82 1.58 30.96
N ILE A 116 7.64 1.49 32.28
CA ILE A 116 8.71 1.62 33.26
C ILE A 116 9.00 0.25 33.81
N GLU A 117 10.18 -0.28 33.49
CA GLU A 117 10.68 -1.55 33.98
C GLU A 117 11.79 -1.32 35.00
N ASP A 118 11.72 -2.06 36.12
CA ASP A 118 12.77 -2.05 37.13
C ASP A 118 13.75 -3.21 36.89
N VAL A 119 14.92 -2.88 36.33
CA VAL A 119 16.00 -3.84 36.06
C VAL A 119 16.91 -4.11 37.27
N SER A 120 16.60 -3.53 38.43
CA SER A 120 17.38 -3.78 39.66
C SER A 120 17.10 -5.17 40.24
N VAL A 121 17.96 -5.61 41.16
CA VAL A 121 17.81 -6.87 41.88
C VAL A 121 16.48 -6.93 42.67
N GLN A 122 15.91 -5.78 43.05
CA GLN A 122 14.66 -5.73 43.81
C GLN A 122 13.40 -5.91 42.94
N GLN A 123 13.47 -5.66 41.63
CA GLN A 123 12.34 -5.79 40.68
C GLN A 123 11.02 -5.20 41.19
N ASN A 124 11.09 -4.04 41.84
CA ASN A 124 9.96 -3.38 42.47
C ASN A 124 9.81 -1.94 41.95
N VAL A 125 8.83 -1.76 41.07
CA VAL A 125 8.50 -0.48 40.44
C VAL A 125 7.86 0.52 41.42
N LEU A 126 7.36 0.08 42.58
CA LEU A 126 6.67 0.92 43.56
C LEU A 126 7.61 1.68 44.51
N ARG A 127 8.89 1.77 44.17
CA ARG A 127 9.89 2.48 44.98
C ARG A 127 9.81 3.99 44.74
N ASN A 128 10.07 4.77 45.78
CA ASN A 128 9.98 6.23 45.73
C ASN A 128 10.83 6.86 44.60
N GLU A 129 11.98 6.28 44.30
CA GLU A 129 12.86 6.72 43.21
C GLU A 129 12.21 6.53 41.82
N ILE A 130 11.60 5.37 41.58
CA ILE A 130 10.93 5.06 40.31
C ILE A 130 9.62 5.84 40.19
N LEU A 131 8.87 5.99 41.29
CA LEU A 131 7.66 6.80 41.33
C LEU A 131 7.95 8.29 41.07
N ALA A 132 9.12 8.79 41.45
CA ALA A 132 9.56 10.14 41.11
C ALA A 132 9.80 10.29 39.60
N VAL A 133 10.41 9.29 38.95
CA VAL A 133 10.59 9.25 37.49
C VAL A 133 9.24 9.16 36.78
N ALA A 134 8.33 8.31 37.24
CA ALA A 134 6.98 8.20 36.69
C ALA A 134 6.22 9.54 36.77
N ARG A 135 6.37 10.25 37.89
CA ARG A 135 5.78 11.59 38.08
C ARG A 135 6.37 12.61 37.12
N ASP A 136 7.69 12.64 36.93
CA ASP A 136 8.36 13.56 36.01
C ASP A 136 7.90 13.33 34.57
N ILE A 137 7.83 12.07 34.14
CA ILE A 137 7.31 11.71 32.81
C ILE A 137 5.85 12.16 32.64
N TYR A 138 5.01 11.89 33.64
CA TYR A 138 3.61 12.32 33.62
C TYR A 138 3.46 13.85 33.51
N GLN A 139 4.27 14.61 34.27
CA GLN A 139 4.28 16.07 34.18
C GLN A 139 4.74 16.54 32.81
N ARG A 140 5.83 15.99 32.27
CA ARG A 140 6.31 16.32 30.93
C ARG A 140 5.28 16.05 29.85
N ILE A 141 4.55 14.93 29.92
CA ILE A 141 3.51 14.59 28.95
C ILE A 141 2.33 15.57 29.05
N ASN A 142 1.93 15.96 30.25
CA ASN A 142 0.87 16.96 30.43
C ASN A 142 1.30 18.36 30.00
N ASP A 143 2.59 18.68 30.15
CA ASP A 143 3.17 19.96 29.74
C ASP A 143 3.40 20.03 28.22
N LEU A 144 3.35 18.89 27.50
CA LEU A 144 3.26 18.88 26.05
C LEU A 144 1.89 19.46 25.66
N THR A 145 1.84 20.78 25.47
CA THR A 145 0.75 21.42 24.75
C THR A 145 0.77 20.89 23.32
N VAL A 146 -0.12 19.96 23.02
CA VAL A 146 -0.42 19.60 21.63
C VAL A 146 -1.08 20.83 21.03
N LEU A 147 -0.31 21.63 20.28
CA LEU A 147 -0.86 22.67 19.42
C LEU A 147 -1.86 21.99 18.49
N ASP A 148 -3.13 22.24 18.72
CA ASP A 148 -4.20 21.68 17.90
C ASP A 148 -3.98 22.17 16.46
N ARG A 149 -4.15 21.28 15.48
CA ARG A 149 -3.92 21.59 14.06
C ARG A 149 -4.78 22.78 13.61
N HIS A 150 -5.91 23.02 14.28
CA HIS A 150 -6.78 24.18 14.06
C HIS A 150 -6.17 25.52 14.49
N GLU A 151 -5.29 25.57 15.50
CA GLU A 151 -4.63 26.81 15.93
C GLU A 151 -3.46 27.20 15.02
N LEU A 152 -2.78 26.20 14.43
CA LEU A 152 -1.71 26.42 13.44
C LEU A 152 -2.23 27.07 12.15
N PHE A 153 -3.49 26.83 11.76
CA PHE A 153 -4.11 27.46 10.61
C PHE A 153 -4.41 28.95 10.82
N HIS A 154 -4.78 29.35 12.05
CA HIS A 154 -5.07 30.75 12.39
C HIS A 154 -3.81 31.60 12.63
N GLN A 155 -2.74 31.01 13.19
CA GLN A 155 -1.46 31.72 13.34
C GLN A 155 -0.75 31.99 12.00
N ASN A 156 -0.89 31.11 11.02
CA ASN A 156 -0.23 31.31 9.72
C ASN A 156 -0.90 32.42 8.88
N TRP A 157 -2.20 32.68 9.08
CA TRP A 157 -2.95 33.74 8.41
C TRP A 157 -2.76 35.14 9.02
N THR A 158 -2.38 35.22 10.29
CA THR A 158 -2.19 36.52 10.98
C THR A 158 -0.77 37.07 10.82
N ASN A 159 0.20 36.23 10.48
CA ASN A 159 1.58 36.64 10.20
C ASN A 159 1.87 36.88 8.70
N SER A 160 0.84 36.85 7.85
CA SER A 160 0.94 37.02 6.38
C SER A 160 0.31 38.32 5.85
N PHE A 161 0.03 39.29 6.72
CA PHE A 161 -0.31 40.67 6.34
C PHE A 161 0.51 41.70 7.16
#